data_AF-A0A1Y2BLD8-F1
#
_entry.id   AF-A0A1Y2BLD8-F1
#
_cell.length_a   1.000
_cell.length_b   1.000
_cell.length_c   1.000
_cell.angle_alpha   90.00
_cell.angle_beta   90.00
_cell.angle_gamma   90.00
#
_symmetry.space_group_name_H-M   'P 1'
#
loop_
_entity.id
_entity.type
_entity.pdbx_description
1 polymer ?
#
loop_
_entity_poly.entity_id
_entity_poly.type
_entity_poly.pdbx_seq_one_letter_code
_entity_poly.pdbx_strand_id
1 'polypeptide(L)'
;MSRSPEASASPLDDGRYRRMSVDSGHDRPEADEAPAKRMRTDAKVEDKARSKRLFGNLLGTLQKFKKEDNKARSSDSAKRREQVSERIASKIRSETNLHHEILEVEKELKTLRIGTDSAETVLKHKEAAMIARHTTLRPVSKFLHTSASTQPLIFETTLLAPSPIPLNRGPSRIPPPLEQAKPLYFLPKILLSHQDELLNRQISDIDQLIADESSALEKEKVDTAETVKRNRARIEELVAKLSELKKQVKPDSDIRPQAPTRDSFGRNARRDRQDEEQKGMDVDREAAVEIRGEDGDIEVEY
;
A
#
# COMPACT_ATOMS: atom_id res chain seq x y z
N MET A 1 29.84 -23.64 -6.57
CA MET A 1 30.12 -22.92 -7.84
C MET A 1 29.46 -21.56 -7.75
N SER A 2 30.29 -20.53 -7.81
CA SER A 2 30.00 -19.10 -7.78
C SER A 2 29.48 -18.58 -9.12
N ARG A 3 28.46 -17.71 -9.13
CA ARG A 3 28.42 -16.45 -9.92
C ARG A 3 27.10 -15.66 -9.72
N SER A 4 27.33 -14.44 -9.24
CA SER A 4 26.66 -13.13 -9.20
C SER A 4 25.27 -12.85 -9.83
N PRO A 5 24.58 -11.80 -9.32
CA PRO A 5 23.35 -11.23 -9.89
C PRO A 5 23.63 -10.11 -10.90
N GLU A 6 22.76 -9.96 -11.90
CA GLU A 6 22.75 -8.84 -12.85
C GLU A 6 21.91 -7.68 -12.32
N ALA A 7 22.52 -6.50 -12.31
CA ALA A 7 21.90 -5.20 -12.14
C ALA A 7 21.70 -4.56 -13.52
N SER A 8 20.52 -3.98 -13.76
CA SER A 8 20.33 -3.01 -14.85
C SER A 8 19.56 -1.80 -14.32
N ALA A 9 20.31 -0.71 -14.19
CA ALA A 9 19.83 0.63 -13.91
C ALA A 9 19.60 1.36 -15.24
N SER A 10 18.46 2.04 -15.35
CA SER A 10 18.18 3.00 -16.42
C SER A 10 17.45 4.21 -15.83
N PRO A 11 18.05 5.41 -15.78
CA PRO A 11 17.34 6.66 -15.53
C PRO A 11 17.02 7.35 -16.87
N LEU A 12 15.74 7.49 -17.20
CA LEU A 12 15.28 8.26 -18.36
C LEU A 12 15.10 9.73 -18.00
N ASP A 13 16.12 10.48 -18.39
CA ASP A 13 16.16 11.79 -19.05
C ASP A 13 14.92 12.70 -19.01
N ASP A 14 15.15 13.90 -18.46
CA ASP A 14 14.21 14.97 -18.16
C ASP A 14 14.07 15.93 -19.36
N GLY A 15 13.12 15.64 -20.25
CA GLY A 15 12.79 16.49 -21.39
C GLY A 15 11.95 17.71 -21.03
N ARG A 16 12.57 18.81 -20.59
CA ARG A 16 11.90 20.13 -20.49
C ARG A 16 12.43 21.12 -21.53
N TYR A 17 11.76 21.13 -22.67
CA TYR A 17 11.75 22.26 -23.60
C TYR A 17 10.85 23.37 -23.05
N ARG A 18 11.40 24.57 -22.82
CA ARG A 18 10.73 25.87 -23.01
C ARG A 18 11.66 27.03 -22.64
N ARG A 19 12.21 27.71 -23.65
CA ARG A 19 12.41 29.17 -23.57
C ARG A 19 12.36 29.77 -24.97
N MET A 20 11.25 30.43 -25.24
CA MET A 20 11.07 31.35 -26.36
C MET A 20 11.42 32.76 -25.91
N SER A 21 11.80 33.56 -26.92
CA SER A 21 11.67 35.02 -27.06
C SER A 21 12.71 35.90 -26.33
N VAL A 22 13.11 37.10 -26.76
CA VAL A 22 12.65 38.11 -27.75
C VAL A 22 13.93 38.89 -28.14
N ASP A 23 14.26 39.08 -29.42
CA ASP A 23 14.11 40.32 -30.21
C ASP A 23 14.36 41.67 -29.49
N SER A 24 15.41 42.37 -29.91
CA SER A 24 15.68 43.83 -29.77
C SER A 24 17.09 44.04 -30.32
N GLY A 25 17.37 44.74 -31.40
CA GLY A 25 16.74 45.94 -31.94
C GLY A 25 17.88 46.91 -32.21
N HIS A 26 18.07 47.27 -33.48
CA HIS A 26 18.95 48.34 -33.96
C HIS A 26 18.86 49.60 -33.10
N ASP A 27 19.98 50.32 -32.93
CA ASP A 27 19.99 51.78 -33.08
C ASP A 27 21.42 52.36 -33.20
N ARG A 28 21.71 52.88 -34.40
CA ARG A 28 22.73 53.89 -34.72
C ARG A 28 22.08 54.76 -35.81
N PRO A 29 21.97 56.09 -35.65
CA PRO A 29 22.94 57.04 -36.23
C PRO A 29 23.23 58.20 -35.25
N GLU A 30 24.43 58.80 -35.18
CA GLU A 30 25.06 59.78 -36.09
C GLU A 30 24.25 61.08 -36.29
N ALA A 31 24.69 62.19 -35.67
CA ALA A 31 24.66 63.56 -36.22
C ALA A 31 25.20 64.62 -35.23
N ASP A 32 26.27 65.28 -35.68
CA ASP A 32 26.55 66.73 -35.68
C ASP A 32 26.94 67.49 -34.41
N GLU A 33 28.24 67.78 -34.33
CA GLU A 33 28.87 68.86 -33.58
C GLU A 33 28.80 70.23 -34.30
N ALA A 34 28.79 71.28 -33.46
CA ALA A 34 29.08 72.71 -33.69
C ALA A 34 27.90 73.67 -34.02
N PRO A 35 28.00 75.00 -33.76
CA PRO A 35 28.90 75.74 -32.85
C PRO A 35 28.17 76.69 -31.86
N ALA A 36 28.86 77.01 -30.77
CA ALA A 36 28.45 77.99 -29.76
C ALA A 36 28.27 79.41 -30.35
N LYS A 37 27.08 79.99 -30.16
CA LYS A 37 26.81 81.43 -30.39
C LYS A 37 26.60 82.16 -29.06
N ARG A 38 27.61 82.98 -28.76
CA ARG A 38 27.68 84.22 -27.96
C ARG A 38 26.55 84.53 -26.97
N MET A 39 26.99 84.63 -25.71
CA MET A 39 26.33 85.29 -24.59
C MET A 39 25.77 86.67 -24.95
N ARG A 40 24.46 86.84 -24.77
CA ARG A 40 23.89 88.10 -24.31
C ARG A 40 23.39 87.88 -22.89
N THR A 41 23.93 88.66 -21.97
CA THR A 41 23.53 88.72 -20.56
C THR A 41 22.13 89.33 -20.48
N ASP A 42 21.12 88.50 -20.59
CA ASP A 42 19.74 88.85 -20.29
C ASP A 42 19.48 88.52 -18.83
N ALA A 43 19.18 89.52 -17.99
CA ALA A 43 18.67 89.29 -16.63
C ALA A 43 17.40 88.40 -16.63
N LYS A 44 16.66 88.38 -17.75
CA LYS A 44 15.55 87.44 -18.01
C LYS A 44 16.00 85.98 -18.23
N VAL A 45 17.24 85.74 -18.66
CA VAL A 45 17.83 84.40 -18.80
C VAL A 45 18.30 83.88 -17.45
N GLU A 46 18.80 84.74 -16.56
CA GLU A 46 19.11 84.35 -15.18
C GLU A 46 17.85 83.98 -14.37
N ASP A 47 16.74 84.70 -14.54
CA ASP A 47 15.46 84.31 -13.92
C ASP A 47 14.87 83.03 -14.52
N LYS A 48 15.04 82.80 -15.83
CA LYS A 48 14.72 81.52 -16.48
C LYS A 48 15.64 80.39 -16.02
N ALA A 49 16.91 80.67 -15.75
CA ALA A 49 17.87 79.70 -15.24
C ALA A 49 17.62 79.39 -13.75
N ARG A 50 17.23 80.39 -12.96
CA ARG A 50 16.87 80.25 -11.54
C ARG A 50 15.55 79.52 -11.38
N SER A 51 14.54 79.83 -12.19
CA SER A 51 13.27 79.09 -12.23
C SER A 51 13.45 77.66 -12.75
N LYS A 52 14.32 77.42 -13.75
CA LYS A 52 14.72 76.06 -14.15
C LYS A 52 15.47 75.30 -13.05
N ARG A 53 16.33 75.96 -12.26
CA ARG A 53 17.01 75.35 -11.11
C ARG A 53 16.04 75.02 -9.97
N LEU A 54 15.12 75.93 -9.65
CA LEU A 54 14.10 75.70 -8.63
C LEU A 54 13.13 74.61 -9.06
N PHE A 55 12.67 74.62 -10.31
CA PHE A 55 11.80 73.59 -10.87
C PHE A 55 12.53 72.25 -11.00
N GLY A 56 13.82 72.25 -11.38
CA GLY A 56 14.65 71.05 -11.42
C GLY A 56 14.89 70.44 -10.04
N ASN A 57 15.08 71.27 -9.00
CA ASN A 57 15.14 70.80 -7.62
C ASN A 57 13.80 70.22 -7.16
N LEU A 58 12.68 70.89 -7.47
CA LEU A 58 11.34 70.39 -7.15
C LEU A 58 11.03 69.07 -7.88
N LEU A 59 11.31 68.98 -9.18
CA LEU A 59 11.13 67.78 -9.99
C LEU A 59 12.07 66.66 -9.53
N GLY A 60 13.30 66.99 -9.13
CA GLY A 60 14.25 66.07 -8.52
C GLY A 60 13.76 65.52 -7.18
N THR A 61 13.19 66.36 -6.31
CA THR A 61 12.55 65.91 -5.06
C THR A 61 11.30 65.07 -5.32
N LEU A 62 10.51 65.40 -6.35
CA LEU A 62 9.31 64.66 -6.73
C LEU A 62 9.66 63.28 -7.31
N GLN A 63 10.75 63.20 -8.10
CA GLN A 63 11.29 61.93 -8.58
C GLN A 63 11.93 61.11 -7.45
N LYS A 64 12.60 61.73 -6.48
CA LYS A 64 13.11 61.04 -5.27
C LYS A 64 11.97 60.48 -4.44
N PHE A 65 10.92 61.27 -4.18
CA PHE A 65 9.71 60.80 -3.50
C PHE A 65 9.04 59.65 -4.25
N LYS A 66 8.90 59.75 -5.58
CA LYS A 66 8.33 58.65 -6.39
C LYS A 66 9.19 57.38 -6.34
N LYS A 67 10.52 57.52 -6.32
CA LYS A 67 11.45 56.38 -6.20
C LYS A 67 11.42 55.75 -4.80
N GLU A 68 11.36 56.56 -3.74
CA GLU A 68 11.23 56.09 -2.36
C GLU A 68 9.85 55.46 -2.12
N ASP A 69 8.76 56.06 -2.62
CA ASP A 69 7.41 55.48 -2.52
C ASP A 69 7.31 54.18 -3.32
N ASN A 70 7.88 54.10 -4.52
CA ASN A 70 7.94 52.85 -5.27
C ASN A 70 8.83 51.80 -4.60
N LYS A 71 9.93 52.18 -3.96
CA LYS A 71 10.82 51.25 -3.23
C LYS A 71 10.16 50.77 -1.94
N ALA A 72 9.48 51.66 -1.21
CA ALA A 72 8.70 51.33 -0.02
C ALA A 72 7.52 50.42 -0.40
N ARG A 73 6.69 50.81 -1.37
CA ARG A 73 5.56 50.01 -1.86
C ARG A 73 5.98 48.70 -2.49
N SER A 74 7.08 48.65 -3.27
CA SER A 74 7.55 47.38 -3.83
C SER A 74 8.14 46.49 -2.75
N SER A 75 8.86 47.04 -1.76
CA SER A 75 9.42 46.26 -0.66
C SER A 75 8.35 45.74 0.31
N ASP A 76 7.34 46.54 0.65
CA ASP A 76 6.24 46.09 1.53
C ASP A 76 5.28 45.15 0.81
N SER A 77 4.98 45.39 -0.47
CA SER A 77 4.18 44.45 -1.27
C SER A 77 4.94 43.13 -1.50
N ALA A 78 6.25 43.18 -1.75
CA ALA A 78 7.09 41.99 -1.85
C ALA A 78 7.15 41.22 -0.53
N LYS A 79 7.37 41.89 0.61
CA LYS A 79 7.35 41.26 1.93
C LYS A 79 6.00 40.59 2.24
N ARG A 80 4.88 41.23 1.88
CA ARG A 80 3.55 40.60 2.04
C ARG A 80 3.37 39.38 1.16
N ARG A 81 3.87 39.40 -0.08
CA ARG A 81 3.86 38.21 -0.97
C ARG A 81 4.74 37.10 -0.42
N GLU A 82 5.92 37.44 0.08
CA GLU A 82 6.85 36.50 0.71
C GLU A 82 6.22 35.85 1.94
N GLN A 83 5.66 36.63 2.86
CA GLN A 83 4.94 36.12 4.04
C GLN A 83 3.76 35.22 3.67
N VAL A 84 2.99 35.57 2.62
CA VAL A 84 1.89 34.72 2.14
C VAL A 84 2.43 33.43 1.52
N SER A 85 3.51 33.50 0.73
CA SER A 85 4.15 32.33 0.13
C SER A 85 4.74 31.40 1.18
N GLU A 86 5.31 31.94 2.24
CA GLU A 86 5.86 31.19 3.38
C GLU A 86 4.74 30.48 4.14
N ARG A 87 3.61 31.15 4.39
CA ARG A 87 2.41 30.54 5.00
C ARG A 87 1.81 29.42 4.15
N ILE A 88 1.76 29.62 2.84
CA ILE A 88 1.28 28.59 1.90
C ILE A 88 2.24 27.40 1.91
N ALA A 89 3.55 27.65 1.83
CA ALA A 89 4.56 26.61 1.88
C ALA A 89 4.54 25.84 3.20
N SER A 90 4.35 26.52 4.34
CA SER A 90 4.21 25.87 5.65
C SER A 90 2.94 25.02 5.72
N LYS A 91 1.82 25.51 5.19
CA LYS A 91 0.55 24.76 5.14
C LYS A 91 0.68 23.51 4.27
N ILE A 92 1.27 23.63 3.08
CA ILE A 92 1.52 22.48 2.20
C ILE A 92 2.40 21.45 2.91
N ARG A 93 3.48 21.87 3.59
CA ARG A 93 4.34 20.94 4.33
C ARG A 93 3.60 20.22 5.46
N SER A 94 2.77 20.92 6.23
CA SER A 94 1.97 20.28 7.28
C SER A 94 0.94 19.30 6.72
N GLU A 95 0.28 19.64 5.61
CA GLU A 95 -0.68 18.74 4.95
C GLU A 95 0.01 17.52 4.35
N THR A 96 1.16 17.69 3.68
CA THR A 96 1.92 16.56 3.14
C THR A 96 2.42 15.63 4.24
N ASN A 97 2.83 16.17 5.39
CA ASN A 97 3.26 15.36 6.53
C ASN A 97 2.09 14.56 7.11
N LEU A 98 0.92 15.19 7.29
CA LEU A 98 -0.29 14.48 7.76
C LEU A 98 -0.72 13.39 6.79
N HIS A 99 -0.67 13.64 5.48
CA HIS A 99 -0.97 12.62 4.48
C HIS A 99 0.02 11.45 4.54
N HIS A 100 1.31 11.72 4.75
CA HIS A 100 2.32 10.68 4.93
C HIS A 100 2.03 9.82 6.17
N GLU A 101 1.77 10.46 7.32
CA GLU A 101 1.44 9.76 8.57
C GLU A 101 0.18 8.89 8.45
N ILE A 102 -0.85 9.38 7.75
CA ILE A 102 -2.07 8.59 7.48
C ILE A 102 -1.72 7.35 6.66
N LEU A 103 -0.92 7.48 5.59
CA LEU A 103 -0.55 6.36 4.74
C LEU A 103 0.31 5.33 5.49
N GLU A 104 1.19 5.77 6.38
CA GLU A 104 1.99 4.87 7.23
C GLU A 104 1.12 4.08 8.20
N VAL A 105 0.21 4.75 8.91
CA VAL A 105 -0.72 4.10 9.84
C VAL A 105 -1.67 3.15 9.08
N GLU A 106 -2.15 3.52 7.89
CA GLU A 106 -2.97 2.64 7.06
C GLU A 106 -2.22 1.39 6.59
N LYS A 107 -0.92 1.52 6.25
CA LYS A 107 -0.07 0.38 5.91
C LYS A 107 0.14 -0.53 7.12
N GLU A 108 0.51 0.02 8.28
CA GLU A 108 0.70 -0.73 9.53
C GLU A 108 -0.57 -1.48 9.94
N LEU A 109 -1.73 -0.84 9.83
CA LEU A 109 -3.01 -1.46 10.11
C LEU A 109 -3.30 -2.64 9.17
N LYS A 110 -3.04 -2.48 7.86
CA LYS A 110 -3.24 -3.56 6.89
C LYS A 110 -2.31 -4.74 7.16
N THR A 111 -1.03 -4.49 7.45
CA THR A 111 -0.07 -5.56 7.73
C THR A 111 -0.43 -6.31 9.01
N LEU A 112 -0.84 -5.61 10.07
CA LEU A 112 -1.27 -6.23 11.32
C LEU A 112 -2.54 -7.08 11.16
N ARG A 113 -3.52 -6.62 10.35
CA ARG A 113 -4.72 -7.41 10.05
C ARG A 113 -4.37 -8.71 9.33
N ILE A 114 -3.62 -8.61 8.23
CA ILE A 114 -3.19 -9.78 7.45
C ILE A 114 -2.39 -10.74 8.33
N GLY A 115 -1.47 -10.23 9.14
CA GLY A 115 -0.67 -11.06 10.05
C GLY A 115 -1.52 -11.78 11.10
N THR A 116 -2.54 -11.10 11.63
CA THR A 116 -3.46 -11.69 12.62
C THR A 116 -4.33 -12.78 11.99
N ASP A 117 -4.95 -12.50 10.85
CA ASP A 117 -5.79 -13.48 10.13
C ASP A 117 -4.97 -14.67 9.64
N SER A 118 -3.74 -14.42 9.18
CA SER A 118 -2.81 -15.48 8.77
C SER A 118 -2.42 -16.38 9.94
N ALA A 119 -2.19 -15.84 11.14
CA ALA A 119 -1.86 -16.64 12.31
C ALA A 119 -3.03 -17.56 12.72
N GLU A 120 -4.25 -17.01 12.73
CA GLU A 120 -5.46 -17.78 13.04
C GLU A 120 -5.75 -18.87 12.01
N THR A 121 -5.56 -18.58 10.72
CA THR A 121 -5.79 -19.56 9.66
C THR A 121 -4.77 -20.69 9.73
N VAL A 122 -3.48 -20.40 9.93
CA VAL A 122 -2.45 -21.43 10.08
C VAL A 122 -2.74 -22.35 11.26
N LEU A 123 -3.15 -21.80 12.40
CA LEU A 123 -3.54 -22.59 13.57
C LEU A 123 -4.70 -23.54 13.27
N LYS A 124 -5.75 -23.05 12.61
CA LYS A 124 -6.91 -23.87 12.21
C LYS A 124 -6.52 -25.01 11.26
N HIS A 125 -5.65 -24.75 10.29
CA HIS A 125 -5.16 -25.80 9.38
C HIS A 125 -4.33 -26.84 10.13
N LYS A 126 -3.49 -26.41 11.06
CA LYS A 126 -2.70 -27.30 11.91
C LYS A 126 -3.59 -28.18 12.77
N GLU A 127 -4.64 -27.62 13.37
CA GLU A 127 -5.65 -28.37 14.12
C GLU A 127 -6.34 -29.44 13.26
N ALA A 128 -6.81 -29.06 12.07
CA ALA A 128 -7.48 -30.00 11.17
C ALA A 128 -6.54 -31.14 10.75
N ALA A 129 -5.28 -30.82 10.40
CA ALA A 129 -4.26 -31.81 10.04
C ALA A 129 -3.94 -32.76 11.20
N MET A 130 -3.84 -32.21 12.42
CA MET A 130 -3.59 -32.97 13.64
C MET A 130 -4.73 -33.94 13.97
N ILE A 131 -5.98 -33.48 13.89
CA ILE A 131 -7.15 -34.33 14.09
C ILE A 131 -7.16 -35.46 13.05
N ALA A 132 -6.96 -35.16 11.77
CA ALA A 132 -6.91 -36.16 10.71
C ALA A 132 -5.78 -37.18 10.90
N ARG A 133 -4.64 -36.74 11.45
CA ARG A 133 -3.54 -37.65 11.80
C ARG A 133 -3.90 -38.53 12.99
N HIS A 134 -4.44 -37.96 14.08
CA HIS A 134 -4.81 -38.74 15.26
C HIS A 134 -5.91 -39.77 14.97
N THR A 135 -6.87 -39.42 14.10
CA THR A 135 -7.92 -40.36 13.67
C THR A 135 -7.37 -41.52 12.85
N THR A 136 -6.28 -41.33 12.10
CA THR A 136 -5.64 -42.39 11.30
C THR A 136 -4.62 -43.20 12.11
N LEU A 137 -3.91 -42.60 13.06
CA LEU A 137 -2.91 -43.29 13.87
C LEU A 137 -3.52 -44.32 14.83
N ARG A 138 -4.64 -43.98 15.51
CA ARG A 138 -5.26 -44.86 16.52
C ARG A 138 -5.73 -46.21 15.98
N PRO A 139 -6.33 -46.31 14.77
CA PRO A 139 -6.65 -47.60 14.18
C PRO A 139 -5.38 -48.32 13.70
N VAL A 140 -4.44 -47.62 13.08
CA VAL A 140 -3.22 -48.21 12.48
C VAL A 140 -2.29 -48.81 13.55
N SER A 141 -2.30 -48.27 14.77
CA SER A 141 -1.50 -48.80 15.90
C SER A 141 -1.84 -50.24 16.29
N LYS A 142 -3.02 -50.73 15.89
CA LYS A 142 -3.50 -52.08 16.21
C LYS A 142 -3.07 -53.14 15.20
N PHE A 143 -2.30 -52.78 14.19
CA PHE A 143 -1.88 -53.68 13.13
C PHE A 143 -0.37 -53.86 13.12
N LEU A 144 0.06 -55.10 12.85
CA LEU A 144 1.45 -55.39 12.51
C LEU A 144 1.74 -54.86 11.11
N HIS A 145 2.98 -54.48 10.84
CA HIS A 145 3.41 -53.95 9.56
C HIS A 145 4.54 -54.81 8.96
N THR A 146 4.61 -54.85 7.63
CA THR A 146 5.70 -55.52 6.92
C THR A 146 6.98 -54.68 6.98
N SER A 147 8.07 -55.24 7.50
CA SER A 147 9.39 -54.57 7.64
C SER A 147 10.14 -54.32 6.32
N ALA A 148 9.53 -54.62 5.16
CA ALA A 148 10.18 -54.55 3.86
C ALA A 148 10.20 -53.13 3.23
N SER A 149 9.54 -52.15 3.86
CA SER A 149 9.49 -50.78 3.34
C SER A 149 10.61 -49.94 3.95
N THR A 150 11.43 -49.33 3.11
CA THR A 150 12.46 -48.34 3.50
C THR A 150 11.84 -46.97 3.81
N GLN A 151 10.53 -46.79 3.59
CA GLN A 151 9.87 -45.52 3.87
C GLN A 151 9.55 -45.38 5.35
N PRO A 152 9.67 -44.16 5.91
CA PRO A 152 9.29 -43.90 7.29
C PRO A 152 7.82 -44.26 7.49
N LEU A 153 7.53 -44.92 8.60
CA LEU A 153 6.19 -45.41 8.90
C LEU A 153 5.24 -44.23 9.10
N ILE A 154 3.93 -44.43 8.90
CA ILE A 154 2.93 -43.33 8.95
C ILE A 154 2.95 -42.61 10.31
N PHE A 155 3.36 -43.30 11.37
CA PHE A 155 3.51 -42.72 12.71
C PHE A 155 4.81 -41.93 12.91
N GLU A 156 5.82 -42.13 12.07
CA GLU A 156 7.12 -41.43 12.14
C GLU A 156 7.15 -40.16 11.29
N THR A 157 6.20 -39.98 10.38
CA THR A 157 6.16 -38.81 9.50
C THR A 157 5.58 -37.59 10.20
N THR A 158 6.18 -36.43 9.93
CA THR A 158 5.68 -35.12 10.35
C THR A 158 4.39 -34.76 9.61
N LEU A 159 3.55 -33.92 10.23
CA LEU A 159 2.24 -33.45 9.74
C LEU A 159 2.22 -32.93 8.28
N LEU A 160 3.39 -32.59 7.73
CA LEU A 160 3.60 -32.07 6.39
C LEU A 160 4.42 -33.01 5.51
N ALA A 161 4.27 -34.33 5.64
CA ALA A 161 4.64 -35.21 4.55
C ALA A 161 3.47 -35.20 3.55
N PRO A 162 3.41 -34.28 2.55
CA PRO A 162 2.45 -34.46 1.48
C PRO A 162 2.81 -35.79 0.87
N SER A 163 1.90 -36.78 0.94
CA SER A 163 1.99 -37.83 -0.07
C SER A 163 1.85 -37.06 -1.38
N PRO A 164 2.85 -37.00 -2.26
CA PRO A 164 2.64 -36.39 -3.55
C PRO A 164 1.60 -37.30 -4.20
N ILE A 165 0.34 -36.90 -4.17
CA ILE A 165 -0.68 -37.51 -5.01
C ILE A 165 -0.15 -37.20 -6.40
N PRO A 166 0.42 -38.18 -7.12
CA PRO A 166 1.00 -37.88 -8.40
C PRO A 166 -0.18 -37.70 -9.33
N LEU A 167 -0.72 -36.48 -9.41
CA LEU A 167 -1.85 -36.13 -10.28
C LEU A 167 -1.55 -36.46 -11.75
N ASN A 168 -0.26 -36.66 -12.07
CA ASN A 168 0.24 -36.99 -13.41
C ASN A 168 0.53 -38.49 -13.62
N ARG A 169 0.40 -39.36 -12.61
CA ARG A 169 0.61 -40.81 -12.77
C ARG A 169 -0.68 -41.56 -12.47
N GLY A 170 -1.37 -41.98 -13.53
CA GLY A 170 -2.45 -42.95 -13.46
C GLY A 170 -1.96 -44.32 -12.93
N PRO A 171 -2.88 -45.28 -12.71
CA PRO A 171 -2.54 -46.61 -12.21
C PRO A 171 -1.51 -47.29 -13.12
N SER A 172 -0.28 -47.40 -12.63
CA SER A 172 0.80 -48.14 -13.31
C SER A 172 0.51 -49.63 -13.25
N ARG A 173 0.64 -50.34 -14.38
CA ARG A 173 0.62 -51.82 -14.43
C ARG A 173 1.90 -52.44 -13.83
N ILE A 174 2.96 -51.65 -13.72
CA ILE A 174 4.23 -52.09 -13.15
C ILE A 174 4.15 -51.89 -11.64
N PRO A 175 4.36 -52.95 -10.83
CA PRO A 175 4.39 -52.82 -9.38
C PRO A 175 5.50 -51.86 -8.95
N PRO A 176 5.28 -51.04 -7.92
CA PRO A 176 6.32 -50.14 -7.43
C PRO A 176 7.55 -50.94 -6.98
N PRO A 177 8.77 -50.39 -7.17
CA PRO A 177 9.98 -50.94 -6.54
C PRO A 177 9.75 -51.16 -5.03
N LEU A 178 10.39 -52.17 -4.43
CA LEU A 178 10.23 -52.50 -3.01
C LEU A 178 10.48 -51.29 -2.09
N GLU A 179 11.42 -50.41 -2.44
CA GLU A 179 11.73 -49.17 -1.73
C GLU A 179 10.59 -48.12 -1.76
N GLN A 180 9.72 -48.21 -2.76
CA GLN A 180 8.55 -47.34 -2.95
C GLN A 180 7.23 -48.05 -2.54
N ALA A 181 7.30 -49.32 -2.14
CA ALA A 181 6.14 -50.06 -1.70
C ALA A 181 5.71 -49.55 -0.32
N LYS A 182 4.41 -49.24 -0.18
CA LYS A 182 3.82 -48.85 1.09
C LYS A 182 3.80 -50.04 2.04
N PRO A 183 3.99 -49.82 3.36
CA PRO A 183 3.88 -50.90 4.34
C PRO A 183 2.48 -51.50 4.31
N LEU A 184 2.41 -52.83 4.32
CA LEU A 184 1.14 -53.55 4.45
C LEU A 184 0.85 -53.76 5.93
N TYR A 185 -0.34 -53.32 6.35
CA TYR A 185 -0.84 -53.50 7.71
C TYR A 185 -1.72 -54.74 7.76
N PHE A 186 -1.45 -55.64 8.71
CA PHE A 186 -2.22 -56.86 8.88
C PHE A 186 -2.35 -57.23 10.36
N LEU A 187 -3.43 -57.94 10.69
CA LEU A 187 -3.67 -58.46 12.03
C LEU A 187 -3.93 -59.96 11.94
N PRO A 188 -2.97 -60.81 12.34
CA PRO A 188 -3.17 -62.26 12.40
C PRO A 188 -4.34 -62.63 13.31
N LYS A 189 -5.07 -63.70 12.95
CA LYS A 189 -6.18 -64.23 13.77
C LYS A 189 -5.70 -64.79 15.13
N ILE A 190 -4.49 -65.33 15.17
CA ILE A 190 -3.84 -65.84 16.37
C ILE A 190 -2.54 -65.07 16.51
N LEU A 191 -2.42 -64.31 17.60
CA LEU A 191 -1.22 -63.55 17.91
C LEU A 191 -0.27 -64.40 18.76
N LEU A 192 1.02 -64.27 18.49
CA LEU A 192 2.05 -64.79 19.39
C LEU A 192 2.25 -63.79 20.55
N SER A 193 2.69 -64.27 21.71
CA SER A 193 2.93 -63.41 22.88
C SER A 193 3.84 -62.21 22.57
N HIS A 194 4.91 -62.43 21.80
CA HIS A 194 5.80 -61.34 21.36
C HIS A 194 5.09 -60.32 20.46
N GLN A 195 4.09 -60.73 19.67
CA GLN A 195 3.32 -59.83 18.82
C GLN A 195 2.35 -58.99 19.65
N ASP A 196 1.72 -59.59 20.66
CA ASP A 196 0.87 -58.87 21.61
C ASP A 196 1.67 -57.80 22.36
N GLU A 197 2.87 -58.13 22.84
CA GLU A 197 3.77 -57.18 23.48
C GLU A 197 4.15 -56.02 22.55
N LEU A 198 4.45 -56.30 21.28
CA LEU A 198 4.77 -55.28 20.28
C LEU A 198 3.58 -54.37 19.99
N LEU A 199 2.38 -54.92 19.82
CA LEU A 199 1.16 -54.13 19.59
C LEU A 199 0.84 -53.26 20.81
N ASN A 200 0.93 -53.81 22.02
CA ASN A 200 0.69 -53.05 23.25
C ASN A 200 1.70 -51.90 23.41
N ARG A 201 2.98 -52.16 23.11
CA ARG A 201 4.01 -51.11 23.08
C ARG A 201 3.68 -50.05 22.04
N GLN A 202 3.34 -50.44 20.82
CA GLN A 202 3.00 -49.51 19.74
C GLN A 202 1.78 -48.65 20.07
N ILE A 203 0.75 -49.24 20.68
CA ILE A 203 -0.44 -48.51 21.13
C ILE A 203 -0.05 -47.48 22.19
N SER A 204 0.72 -47.88 23.21
CA SER A 204 1.21 -46.97 24.25
C SER A 204 2.06 -45.84 23.68
N ASP A 205 3.00 -46.15 22.78
CA ASP A 205 3.89 -45.16 22.17
C ASP A 205 3.10 -44.14 21.33
N ILE A 206 2.08 -44.60 20.58
CA ILE A 206 1.22 -43.72 19.79
C ILE A 206 0.29 -42.88 20.68
N ASP A 207 -0.22 -43.43 21.78
CA ASP A 207 -1.04 -42.68 22.73
C ASP A 207 -0.22 -41.59 23.44
N GLN A 208 1.03 -41.87 23.82
CA GLN A 208 1.96 -40.88 24.35
C GLN A 208 2.25 -39.79 23.33
N LEU A 209 2.55 -40.16 22.07
CA LEU A 209 2.77 -39.21 20.99
C LEU A 209 1.55 -38.30 20.77
N ILE A 210 0.34 -38.86 20.76
CA ILE A 210 -0.88 -38.06 20.60
C ILE A 210 -1.05 -37.07 21.76
N ALA A 211 -0.77 -37.50 23.00
CA ALA A 211 -0.86 -36.65 24.18
C ALA A 211 0.18 -35.52 24.17
N ASP A 212 1.42 -35.83 23.78
CA ASP A 212 2.49 -34.84 23.65
C ASP A 212 2.13 -33.79 22.60
N GLU A 213 1.65 -34.23 21.43
CA GLU A 213 1.30 -33.31 20.36
C GLU A 213 0.04 -32.50 20.66
N SER A 214 -0.96 -33.08 21.34
CA SER A 214 -2.14 -32.32 21.77
C SER A 214 -1.75 -31.25 22.79
N SER A 215 -0.87 -31.59 23.74
CA SER A 215 -0.36 -30.61 24.71
C SER A 215 0.48 -29.50 24.06
N ALA A 216 1.25 -29.83 23.02
CA ALA A 216 2.01 -28.85 22.25
C ALA A 216 1.09 -27.90 21.47
N LEU A 217 0.02 -28.44 20.88
CA LEU A 217 -0.99 -27.66 20.17
C LEU A 217 -1.75 -26.73 21.12
N GLU A 218 -2.08 -27.18 22.32
CA GLU A 218 -2.73 -26.34 23.33
C GLU A 218 -1.85 -25.16 23.76
N LYS A 219 -0.54 -25.37 23.93
CA LYS A 219 0.40 -24.27 24.21
C LYS A 219 0.41 -23.25 23.08
N GLU A 220 0.51 -23.72 21.84
CA GLU A 220 0.48 -22.84 20.66
C GLU A 220 -0.86 -22.11 20.52
N LYS A 221 -1.98 -22.74 20.85
CA LYS A 221 -3.30 -22.07 20.91
C LYS A 221 -3.31 -20.90 21.88
N VAL A 222 -2.72 -21.08 23.07
CA VAL A 222 -2.63 -20.01 24.06
C VAL A 222 -1.73 -18.88 23.54
N ASP A 223 -0.55 -19.22 23.03
CA ASP A 223 0.41 -18.23 22.51
C ASP A 223 -0.19 -17.43 21.33
N THR A 224 -0.83 -18.12 20.38
CA THR A 224 -1.51 -17.49 19.25
C THR A 224 -2.68 -16.64 19.72
N ALA A 225 -3.51 -17.10 20.66
CA ALA A 225 -4.60 -16.31 21.22
C ALA A 225 -4.09 -15.03 21.91
N GLU A 226 -2.98 -15.10 22.64
CA GLU A 226 -2.34 -13.93 23.24
C GLU A 226 -1.82 -12.95 22.18
N THR A 227 -1.13 -13.43 21.15
CA THR A 227 -0.64 -12.57 20.07
C THR A 227 -1.77 -11.92 19.29
N VAL A 228 -2.83 -12.67 18.97
CA VAL A 228 -4.05 -12.15 18.34
C VAL A 228 -4.69 -11.08 19.20
N LYS A 229 -4.81 -11.30 20.51
CA LYS A 229 -5.36 -10.31 21.45
C LYS A 229 -4.54 -9.02 21.47
N ARG A 230 -3.19 -9.13 21.53
CA ARG A 230 -2.28 -7.97 21.47
C ARG A 230 -2.41 -7.22 20.14
N ASN A 231 -2.45 -7.94 19.02
CA ASN A 231 -2.59 -7.36 17.69
C ASN A 231 -3.94 -6.67 17.52
N ARG A 232 -5.04 -7.26 18.01
CA ARG A 232 -6.38 -6.65 17.97
C ARG A 232 -6.42 -5.34 18.76
N ALA A 233 -5.88 -5.33 19.98
CA ALA A 233 -5.75 -4.10 20.77
C ALA A 233 -4.94 -3.03 20.02
N ARG A 234 -3.83 -3.43 19.40
CA ARG A 234 -3.01 -2.52 18.59
C ARG A 234 -3.74 -2.00 17.35
N ILE A 235 -4.54 -2.83 16.68
CA ILE A 235 -5.38 -2.43 15.55
C ILE A 235 -6.41 -1.39 16.01
N GLU A 236 -7.04 -1.57 17.17
CA GLU A 236 -7.99 -0.60 17.72
C GLU A 236 -7.31 0.75 18.01
N GLU A 237 -6.12 0.75 18.61
CA GLU A 237 -5.31 1.96 18.82
C GLU A 237 -4.98 2.68 17.50
N LEU A 238 -4.53 1.95 16.49
CA LEU A 238 -4.17 2.51 15.19
C LEU A 238 -5.41 3.03 14.45
N VAL A 239 -6.56 2.36 14.57
CA VAL A 239 -7.84 2.83 14.02
C VAL A 239 -8.25 4.16 14.68
N ALA A 240 -8.11 4.26 16.01
CA ALA A 240 -8.39 5.50 16.72
C ALA A 240 -7.45 6.63 16.27
N LYS A 241 -6.14 6.37 16.20
CA LYS A 241 -5.13 7.32 15.70
C LYS A 241 -5.41 7.77 14.27
N LEU A 242 -5.74 6.84 13.38
CA LEU A 242 -6.09 7.11 12.00
C LEU A 242 -7.33 8.02 11.92
N SER A 243 -8.34 7.76 12.75
CA SER A 243 -9.55 8.59 12.82
C SER A 243 -9.25 10.02 13.28
N GLU A 244 -8.30 10.19 14.19
CA GLU A 244 -7.84 11.49 14.68
C GLU A 244 -7.05 12.24 13.60
N LEU A 245 -6.08 11.60 12.95
CA LEU A 245 -5.33 12.18 11.83
C LEU A 245 -6.25 12.58 10.68
N LYS A 246 -7.26 11.76 10.35
CA LYS A 246 -8.27 12.11 9.32
C LYS A 246 -9.14 13.31 9.71
N LYS A 247 -9.39 13.54 11.01
CA LYS A 247 -10.06 14.76 11.48
C LYS A 247 -9.15 15.99 11.33
N GLN A 248 -7.85 15.85 11.58
CA GLN A 248 -6.85 16.93 11.41
C GLN A 248 -6.62 17.32 9.95
N VAL A 249 -6.89 16.43 8.99
CA VAL A 249 -6.87 16.75 7.54
C VAL A 249 -8.18 17.39 7.06
N LYS A 250 -9.28 17.27 7.82
CA LYS A 250 -10.59 17.85 7.49
C LYS A 250 -10.93 19.28 8.01
N PRO A 251 -10.03 20.13 8.56
CA PRO A 251 -10.41 21.49 8.92
C PRO A 251 -10.18 22.41 7.70
N ASP A 252 -11.27 22.77 7.01
CA ASP A 252 -11.49 24.06 6.28
C ASP A 252 -12.36 23.95 5.01
N SER A 253 -12.85 22.77 4.62
CA SER A 253 -13.72 22.67 3.43
C SER A 253 -15.21 23.00 3.67
N ASP A 254 -15.60 23.44 4.87
CA ASP A 254 -16.92 24.03 5.12
C ASP A 254 -17.03 25.50 4.71
N ILE A 255 -16.00 26.05 4.04
CA ILE A 255 -16.23 27.14 3.08
C ILE A 255 -16.92 26.53 1.87
N ARG A 256 -18.22 26.24 1.99
CA ARG A 256 -19.12 26.23 0.84
C ARG A 256 -18.85 27.53 0.07
N PRO A 257 -18.39 27.50 -1.19
CA PRO A 257 -18.85 28.53 -2.09
C PRO A 257 -20.36 28.35 -2.11
N GLN A 258 -21.12 29.29 -1.54
CA GLN A 258 -22.52 29.42 -1.94
C GLN A 258 -22.51 29.37 -3.46
N ALA A 259 -23.21 28.39 -4.02
CA ALA A 259 -23.37 28.29 -5.46
C ALA A 259 -23.73 29.69 -6.00
N PRO A 260 -23.03 30.22 -7.02
CA PRO A 260 -23.50 31.41 -7.67
C PRO A 260 -24.91 31.10 -8.18
N THR A 261 -25.88 31.82 -7.61
CA THR A 261 -27.21 31.98 -8.19
C THR A 261 -27.06 32.22 -9.68
N ARG A 262 -27.60 31.29 -10.48
CA ARG A 262 -27.66 31.41 -11.94
C ARG A 262 -28.16 32.81 -12.33
N ASP A 263 -27.47 33.42 -13.28
CA ASP A 263 -27.81 34.71 -13.88
C ASP A 263 -29.20 34.73 -14.53
N SER A 264 -29.73 35.95 -14.61
CA SER A 264 -30.99 36.38 -15.24
C SER A 264 -31.12 36.11 -16.75
N PHE A 265 -30.39 35.13 -17.32
CA PHE A 265 -30.39 34.80 -18.75
C PHE A 265 -30.72 33.34 -19.11
N GLY A 266 -31.14 32.50 -18.17
CA GLY A 266 -31.92 31.29 -18.49
C GLY A 266 -31.27 30.26 -19.44
N ARG A 267 -29.94 30.17 -19.52
CA ARG A 267 -29.28 29.13 -20.32
C ARG A 267 -28.91 27.93 -19.44
N ASN A 268 -29.61 26.82 -19.69
CA ASN A 268 -29.31 25.53 -19.08
C ASN A 268 -27.95 25.02 -19.59
N ALA A 269 -27.06 24.67 -18.65
CA ALA A 269 -25.91 23.82 -18.95
C ALA A 269 -26.46 22.51 -19.54
N ARG A 270 -26.24 22.36 -20.84
CA ARG A 270 -26.71 21.22 -21.63
C ARG A 270 -25.91 20.00 -21.19
N ARG A 271 -26.66 18.94 -20.89
CA ARG A 271 -26.24 17.56 -20.66
C ARG A 271 -24.99 17.18 -21.45
N ASP A 272 -23.87 16.99 -20.76
CA ASP A 272 -22.87 15.98 -21.09
C ASP A 272 -22.91 14.97 -19.94
N ARG A 273 -23.80 14.00 -20.09
CA ARG A 273 -24.01 12.87 -19.19
C ARG A 273 -24.16 11.62 -20.06
N GLN A 274 -23.08 11.28 -20.75
CA GLN A 274 -22.80 9.99 -21.36
C GLN A 274 -21.29 9.77 -21.17
N ASP A 275 -20.89 8.54 -20.91
CA ASP A 275 -19.52 8.07 -20.63
C ASP A 275 -19.13 7.87 -19.15
N GLU A 276 -20.02 7.32 -18.32
CA GLU A 276 -19.61 6.47 -17.18
C GLU A 276 -20.67 5.37 -16.91
N GLU A 277 -20.82 4.44 -17.84
CA GLU A 277 -21.51 3.15 -17.60
C GLU A 277 -20.63 2.02 -18.16
N GLN A 278 -19.46 1.81 -17.57
CA GLN A 278 -18.66 0.60 -17.75
C GLN A 278 -17.64 0.46 -16.61
N LYS A 279 -18.13 0.24 -15.39
CA LYS A 279 -17.36 -0.39 -14.31
C LYS A 279 -18.28 -0.74 -13.15
N GLY A 280 -18.58 -2.03 -13.01
CA GLY A 280 -19.21 -2.59 -11.81
C GLY A 280 -20.33 -3.57 -12.13
N MET A 281 -19.96 -4.82 -12.44
CA MET A 281 -20.68 -5.94 -11.83
C MET A 281 -19.68 -7.06 -11.61
N ASP A 282 -19.25 -7.10 -10.35
CA ASP A 282 -18.52 -8.20 -9.74
C ASP A 282 -19.29 -9.51 -9.95
N VAL A 283 -18.52 -10.55 -10.24
CA VAL A 283 -18.97 -11.92 -10.32
C VAL A 283 -19.20 -12.39 -8.89
N ASP A 284 -20.45 -12.31 -8.42
CA ASP A 284 -20.90 -13.02 -7.21
C ASP A 284 -20.90 -14.51 -7.53
N ARG A 285 -19.78 -15.13 -7.17
CA ARG A 285 -19.53 -16.56 -7.21
C ARG A 285 -20.16 -17.17 -5.96
N GLU A 286 -20.98 -18.19 -6.17
CA GLU A 286 -21.40 -19.22 -5.20
C GLU A 286 -22.44 -18.80 -4.13
N ALA A 287 -23.66 -18.49 -4.60
CA ALA A 287 -24.87 -18.87 -3.87
C ALA A 287 -25.30 -20.26 -4.37
N ALA A 288 -25.14 -21.27 -3.51
CA ALA A 288 -25.58 -22.63 -3.75
C ALA A 288 -27.08 -22.67 -4.08
N VAL A 289 -27.41 -23.12 -5.29
CA VAL A 289 -28.77 -23.47 -5.67
C VAL A 289 -29.02 -24.90 -5.19
N GLU A 290 -29.63 -25.06 -4.02
CA GLU A 290 -30.24 -26.34 -3.63
C GLU A 290 -31.51 -26.54 -4.46
N ILE A 291 -31.38 -27.26 -5.58
CA ILE A 291 -32.54 -27.82 -6.29
C ILE A 291 -32.93 -29.10 -5.54
N ARG A 292 -33.91 -29.01 -4.65
CA ARG A 292 -34.59 -30.20 -4.11
C ARG A 292 -35.46 -30.80 -5.21
N GLY A 293 -35.02 -31.90 -5.80
CA GLY A 293 -35.90 -32.82 -6.53
C GLY A 293 -36.87 -33.49 -5.56
N GLU A 294 -38.13 -33.68 -5.98
CA GLU A 294 -39.21 -34.21 -5.16
C GLU A 294 -39.01 -35.68 -4.74
N ASP A 295 -37.99 -36.37 -5.29
CA ASP A 295 -37.72 -37.80 -5.05
C ASP A 295 -36.34 -38.12 -4.41
N GLY A 296 -35.58 -37.12 -3.95
CA GLY A 296 -34.46 -37.37 -3.01
C GLY A 296 -33.16 -37.99 -3.55
N ASP A 297 -32.99 -38.16 -4.87
CA ASP A 297 -31.74 -38.65 -5.46
C ASP A 297 -30.83 -37.48 -5.93
N ILE A 298 -29.58 -37.47 -5.45
CA ILE A 298 -28.54 -36.50 -5.83
C ILE A 298 -27.64 -37.18 -6.87
N GLU A 299 -27.87 -36.90 -8.15
CA GLU A 299 -26.93 -37.27 -9.21
C GLU A 299 -25.84 -36.19 -9.33
N VAL A 300 -24.59 -36.60 -9.14
CA VAL A 300 -23.41 -35.78 -9.44
C VAL A 300 -22.87 -36.26 -10.78
N GLU A 301 -23.07 -35.47 -11.84
CA GLU A 301 -22.38 -35.67 -13.13
C GLU A 301 -20.87 -35.44 -12.95
N TYR A 302 -20.07 -36.37 -13.47
CA TYR A 302 -18.60 -36.30 -13.52
C TYR A 302 -18.10 -35.48 -14.71
#